data_AF-A0A850YKS7-F1
#
_entry.id   AF-A0A850YKS7-F1
#
_cell.length_a   1.000
_cell.length_b   1.000
_cell.length_c   1.000
_cell.angle_alpha   90.00
_cell.angle_beta   90.00
_cell.angle_gamma   90.00
#
_symmetry.space_group_name_H-M   'P 1'
#
loop_
_entity.id
_entity.type
_entity.pdbx_description
1 polymer ?
#
loop_
_entity_poly.entity_id
_entity_poly.type
_entity_poly.pdbx_seq_one_letter_code
_entity_poly.pdbx_strand_id
1 'polypeptide(L)'
;ALELIDFKNALEQFQNLVEKIIIQKTKKSSGLYTKDGDEIDYAKFCSTTRTLFGPAVKDQNIQAFFRKIMSNPDKRPEWPEIFGCFKGERDGMSSPSKENMVLLVSEKQQITHSVVKRKDVIKGIVKVPFLHLTITASQRGVLTVFNKQRKSFFSYCFYFHQDTAWITGCDYLPNLKYVVAVTESTIILWDYKSKESKSDGFVIKPMKNCLLCVCTVTVADNLPRDTILMGDDKGYVYLLTITSDDFIMKQSKAEKEPQFKVLDAESFDM
;
A
#
# COMPACT_ATOMS: atom_id res chain seq x y z
N ALA A 1 16.58 -20.70 -5.60
CA ALA A 1 17.35 -20.87 -4.35
C ALA A 1 18.82 -20.48 -4.54
N LEU A 2 19.51 -20.97 -5.58
CA LEU A 2 20.90 -20.56 -5.91
C LEU A 2 21.06 -19.06 -6.18
N GLU A 3 20.23 -18.44 -7.03
CA GLU A 3 20.33 -16.99 -7.35
C GLU A 3 20.20 -16.06 -6.13
N LEU A 4 19.43 -16.49 -5.12
CA LEU A 4 19.20 -15.74 -3.88
C LEU A 4 20.41 -15.82 -2.94
N ILE A 5 21.14 -16.93 -2.97
CA ILE A 5 22.39 -17.14 -2.23
C ILE A 5 23.51 -16.34 -2.89
N ASP A 6 23.56 -16.30 -4.22
CA ASP A 6 24.55 -15.53 -4.98
C ASP A 6 24.44 -14.02 -4.71
N PHE A 7 23.23 -13.47 -4.69
CA PHE A 7 23.03 -12.06 -4.39
C PHE A 7 23.45 -11.67 -2.97
N LYS A 8 23.12 -12.51 -1.98
CA LYS A 8 23.49 -12.25 -0.58
C LYS A 8 25.02 -12.20 -0.42
N ASN A 9 25.73 -13.15 -1.03
CA ASN A 9 27.18 -13.19 -1.02
C ASN A 9 27.79 -11.98 -1.74
N ALA A 10 27.23 -11.59 -2.90
CA ALA A 10 27.67 -10.42 -3.63
C ALA A 10 27.49 -9.12 -2.81
N LEU A 11 26.39 -9.01 -2.07
CA LEU A 11 26.13 -7.87 -1.18
C LEU A 11 27.14 -7.79 -0.02
N GLU A 12 27.45 -8.92 0.61
CA GLU A 12 28.45 -8.96 1.70
C GLU A 12 29.85 -8.57 1.19
N GLN A 13 30.24 -9.04 0.02
CA GLN A 13 31.49 -8.63 -0.64
C GLN A 13 31.50 -7.12 -0.97
N PHE A 14 30.38 -6.57 -1.41
CA PHE A 14 30.26 -5.15 -1.69
C PHE A 14 30.34 -4.28 -0.43
N GLN A 15 29.73 -4.71 0.68
CA GLN A 15 29.83 -4.00 1.95
C GLN A 15 31.27 -3.95 2.46
N ASN A 16 31.97 -5.09 2.40
CA ASN A 16 33.39 -5.19 2.74
C ASN A 16 34.26 -4.28 1.84
N LEU A 17 33.95 -4.20 0.54
CA LEU A 17 34.67 -3.34 -0.40
C LEU A 17 34.59 -1.87 0.02
N VAL A 18 33.42 -1.41 0.43
CA VAL A 18 33.25 0.00 0.75
C VAL A 18 33.75 0.33 2.15
N GLU A 19 33.64 -0.60 3.11
CA GLU A 19 34.28 -0.43 4.42
C GLU A 19 35.80 -0.24 4.25
N LYS A 20 36.44 -1.00 3.35
CA LYS A 20 37.86 -0.78 3.00
C LYS A 20 38.11 0.62 2.42
N ILE A 21 37.25 1.12 1.54
CA ILE A 21 37.38 2.48 0.97
C ILE A 21 37.26 3.55 2.05
N ILE A 22 36.29 3.41 2.96
CA ILE A 22 36.09 4.34 4.08
C ILE A 22 37.35 4.35 4.96
N ILE A 23 37.83 3.18 5.39
CA ILE A 23 39.05 3.05 6.21
C ILE A 23 40.26 3.68 5.49
N GLN A 24 40.43 3.41 4.20
CA GLN A 24 41.51 3.98 3.40
C GLN A 24 41.42 5.51 3.36
N LYS A 25 40.22 6.07 3.16
CA LYS A 25 40.00 7.52 3.13
C LYS A 25 40.21 8.17 4.49
N THR A 26 39.76 7.54 5.57
CA THR A 26 39.96 8.00 6.96
C THR A 26 41.45 8.00 7.34
N LYS A 27 42.22 6.97 6.94
CA LYS A 27 43.69 6.93 7.13
C LYS A 27 44.39 8.02 6.33
N LYS A 28 43.92 8.34 5.12
CA LYS A 28 44.41 9.47 4.31
C LYS A 28 44.16 10.82 4.98
N SER A 29 42.98 11.03 5.55
CA SER A 29 42.65 12.29 6.22
C SER A 29 43.35 12.48 7.56
N SER A 30 43.73 11.40 8.26
CA SER A 30 44.47 11.47 9.53
C SER A 30 45.99 11.56 9.38
N GLY A 31 46.52 11.63 8.14
CA GLY A 31 47.96 11.70 7.87
C GLY A 31 48.73 10.40 8.15
N LEU A 32 48.04 9.34 8.58
CA LEU A 32 48.60 8.02 8.89
C LEU A 32 48.68 7.10 7.65
N TYR A 33 48.72 7.68 6.46
CA TYR A 33 48.60 6.93 5.21
C TYR A 33 49.96 6.55 4.62
N THR A 34 50.24 5.25 4.60
CA THR A 34 51.27 4.64 3.76
C THR A 34 50.63 4.12 2.48
N LYS A 35 51.22 4.42 1.32
CA LYS A 35 50.78 3.83 0.04
C LYS A 35 51.03 2.32 0.09
N ASP A 36 49.97 1.55 -0.03
CA ASP A 36 49.99 0.10 -0.10
C ASP A 36 49.44 -0.35 -1.46
N GLY A 37 49.90 -1.49 -1.97
CA GLY A 37 49.51 -2.06 -3.27
C GLY A 37 48.02 -2.44 -3.36
N ASP A 38 47.32 -2.48 -2.23
CA ASP A 38 45.91 -2.80 -2.11
C ASP A 38 44.96 -1.59 -2.18
N GLU A 39 45.47 -0.41 -2.52
CA GLU A 39 44.67 0.80 -2.72
C GLU A 39 43.48 0.55 -3.69
N ILE A 40 42.27 0.91 -3.23
CA ILE A 40 41.07 0.85 -4.04
C ILE A 40 40.88 2.21 -4.70
N ASP A 41 41.21 2.28 -5.98
CA ASP A 41 40.88 3.43 -6.82
C ASP A 41 39.47 3.29 -7.44
N TYR A 42 39.05 4.33 -8.15
CA TYR A 42 37.75 4.32 -8.82
C TYR A 42 37.63 3.19 -9.86
N ALA A 43 38.71 2.87 -10.56
CA ALA A 43 38.72 1.83 -11.58
C ALA A 43 38.49 0.44 -10.98
N LYS A 44 39.21 0.11 -9.90
CA LYS A 44 39.08 -1.13 -9.13
C LYS A 44 37.73 -1.22 -8.43
N PHE A 45 37.20 -0.11 -7.93
CA PHE A 45 35.85 -0.06 -7.37
C PHE A 45 34.78 -0.36 -8.43
N CYS A 46 34.89 0.25 -9.61
CA CYS A 46 33.96 0.07 -10.71
C CYS A 46 33.99 -1.36 -11.25
N SER A 47 35.19 -1.92 -11.49
CA SER A 47 35.34 -3.29 -11.98
C SER A 47 34.78 -4.30 -10.98
N THR A 48 35.09 -4.15 -9.68
CA THR A 48 34.62 -5.07 -8.63
C THR A 48 33.09 -5.00 -8.48
N THR A 49 32.51 -3.80 -8.48
CA THR A 49 31.05 -3.62 -8.38
C THR A 49 30.32 -4.23 -9.58
N ARG A 50 30.90 -4.11 -10.79
CA ARG A 50 30.35 -4.71 -12.00
C ARG A 50 30.46 -6.24 -12.00
N THR A 51 31.54 -6.81 -11.44
CA THR A 51 31.66 -8.26 -11.25
C THR A 51 30.61 -8.80 -10.26
N LEU A 52 30.30 -8.04 -9.21
CA LEU A 52 29.36 -8.46 -8.16
C LEU A 52 27.89 -8.44 -8.60
N PHE A 53 27.48 -7.39 -9.33
CA PHE A 53 26.06 -7.17 -9.65
C PHE A 53 25.75 -7.21 -11.15
N GLY A 54 26.76 -7.36 -12.00
CA GLY A 54 26.60 -7.44 -13.44
C GLY A 54 25.92 -6.18 -14.03
N PRO A 55 25.08 -6.34 -15.08
CA PRO A 55 24.44 -5.22 -15.76
C PRO A 55 23.31 -4.56 -14.95
N ALA A 56 22.96 -5.08 -13.77
CA ALA A 56 21.94 -4.49 -12.91
C ALA A 56 22.34 -3.11 -12.34
N VAL A 57 23.63 -2.79 -12.34
CA VAL A 57 24.18 -1.53 -11.84
C VAL A 57 24.66 -0.66 -12.99
N LYS A 58 24.13 0.57 -13.08
CA LYS A 58 24.51 1.55 -14.09
C LYS A 58 25.78 2.30 -13.68
N ASP A 59 26.67 2.57 -14.63
CA ASP A 59 27.95 3.29 -14.40
C ASP A 59 27.77 4.66 -13.74
N GLN A 60 26.71 5.38 -14.13
CA GLN A 60 26.38 6.68 -13.53
C GLN A 60 26.08 6.57 -12.02
N ASN A 61 25.49 5.45 -11.58
CA ASN A 61 25.19 5.22 -10.17
C ASN A 61 26.44 4.82 -9.40
N ILE A 62 27.32 3.99 -9.98
CA ILE A 62 28.64 3.65 -9.40
C ILE A 62 29.45 4.93 -9.19
N GLN A 63 29.50 5.80 -10.20
CA GLN A 63 30.23 7.06 -10.13
C GLN A 63 29.67 8.02 -9.07
N ALA A 64 28.34 8.16 -8.99
CA ALA A 64 27.69 8.99 -7.98
C ALA A 64 27.95 8.45 -6.56
N PHE A 65 27.80 7.15 -6.37
CA PHE A 65 28.00 6.47 -5.10
C PHE A 65 29.45 6.58 -4.61
N PHE A 66 30.42 6.33 -5.50
CA PHE A 66 31.84 6.48 -5.19
C PHE A 66 32.18 7.92 -4.78
N ARG A 67 31.70 8.93 -5.54
CA ARG A 67 31.90 10.34 -5.18
C ARG A 67 31.32 10.67 -3.80
N LYS A 68 30.14 10.12 -3.48
CA LYS A 68 29.48 10.35 -2.19
C LYS A 68 30.32 9.82 -1.02
N ILE A 69 30.81 8.58 -1.12
CA ILE A 69 31.71 7.99 -0.13
C ILE A 69 32.97 8.85 0.05
N MET A 70 33.57 9.29 -1.05
CA MET A 70 34.81 10.07 -1.02
C MET A 70 34.61 11.48 -0.45
N SER A 71 33.42 12.06 -0.61
CA SER A 71 33.07 13.39 -0.10
C SER A 71 32.74 13.41 1.39
N ASN A 72 32.25 12.29 1.94
CA ASN A 72 31.75 12.24 3.32
C ASN A 72 31.96 10.85 3.94
N PRO A 73 33.20 10.48 4.30
CA PRO A 73 33.54 9.13 4.75
C PRO A 73 32.92 8.77 6.11
N ASP A 74 32.58 9.76 6.94
CA ASP A 74 32.02 9.54 8.29
C ASP A 74 30.54 9.13 8.25
N LYS A 75 29.85 9.40 7.14
CA LYS A 75 28.45 9.03 6.96
C LYS A 75 28.36 7.64 6.33
N ARG A 76 27.75 6.68 7.05
CA ARG A 76 27.45 5.36 6.49
C ARG A 76 26.65 5.51 5.20
N PRO A 77 27.18 5.07 4.04
CA PRO A 77 26.47 5.19 2.78
C PRO A 77 25.33 4.17 2.71
N GLU A 78 24.20 4.58 2.15
CA GLU A 78 23.06 3.68 1.98
C GLU A 78 23.29 2.85 0.71
N TRP A 79 23.71 1.59 0.88
CA TRP A 79 24.02 0.67 -0.22
C TRP A 79 22.97 0.58 -1.34
N PRO A 80 21.64 0.67 -1.08
CA PRO A 80 20.64 0.66 -2.15
C PRO A 80 20.83 1.77 -3.21
N GLU A 81 21.55 2.84 -2.89
CA GLU A 81 21.88 3.92 -3.83
C GLU A 81 22.71 3.45 -5.03
N ILE A 82 23.47 2.35 -4.90
CA ILE A 82 24.22 1.78 -6.03
C ILE A 82 23.28 1.31 -7.15
N PHE A 83 22.07 0.88 -6.81
CA PHE A 83 21.04 0.48 -7.76
C PHE A 83 20.19 1.65 -8.27
N GLY A 84 20.48 2.88 -7.83
CA GLY A 84 19.69 4.08 -8.15
C GLY A 84 18.46 4.27 -7.26
N CYS A 85 18.30 3.48 -6.21
CA CYS A 85 17.27 3.71 -5.20
C CYS A 85 17.69 4.92 -4.34
N PHE A 86 16.75 5.81 -3.98
CA PHE A 86 16.99 6.89 -3.01
C PHE A 86 18.07 7.93 -3.37
N LYS A 87 18.17 8.40 -4.63
CA LYS A 87 18.88 9.67 -4.91
C LYS A 87 18.20 10.83 -4.17
N GLY A 88 18.57 11.01 -2.91
CA GLY A 88 18.09 12.08 -2.05
C GLY A 88 18.73 13.40 -2.49
N GLU A 89 17.89 14.32 -2.92
CA GLU A 89 18.21 15.73 -2.99
C GLU A 89 18.46 16.23 -1.55
N ARG A 90 19.72 16.52 -1.21
CA ARG A 90 20.04 17.39 -0.07
C ARG A 90 21.04 18.44 -0.53
N ASP A 91 20.45 19.63 -0.69
CA ASP A 91 21.00 20.98 -0.72
C ASP A 91 21.98 21.38 -1.83
N GLY A 92 21.53 22.39 -2.60
CA GLY A 92 22.36 23.36 -3.28
C GLY A 92 23.03 22.91 -4.58
N MET A 93 22.29 22.86 -5.69
CA MET A 93 22.67 23.55 -6.94
C MET A 93 21.63 23.39 -8.04
N SER A 94 21.29 24.54 -8.65
CA SER A 94 20.64 24.76 -9.96
C SER A 94 19.62 23.72 -10.46
N SER A 95 18.37 24.14 -10.44
CA SER A 95 17.24 23.56 -11.18
C SER A 95 17.63 23.01 -12.56
N PRO A 96 17.45 21.71 -12.82
CA PRO A 96 17.20 21.27 -14.18
C PRO A 96 15.77 21.69 -14.54
N SER A 97 15.60 22.19 -15.77
CA SER A 97 14.35 22.68 -16.36
C SER A 97 13.08 21.93 -15.91
N LYS A 98 12.08 22.71 -15.49
CA LYS A 98 10.75 22.31 -14.95
C LYS A 98 9.87 21.41 -15.82
N GLU A 99 10.34 20.91 -16.97
CA GLU A 99 9.46 20.23 -17.93
C GLU A 99 9.52 18.69 -17.91
N ASN A 100 10.52 18.06 -17.27
CA ASN A 100 10.74 16.62 -17.45
C ASN A 100 10.86 15.77 -16.16
N MET A 101 10.32 16.23 -15.03
CA MET A 101 10.23 15.40 -13.81
C MET A 101 8.77 15.21 -13.41
N VAL A 102 8.12 14.19 -13.99
CA VAL A 102 6.66 14.00 -13.91
C VAL A 102 6.22 13.21 -12.66
N LEU A 103 7.12 12.54 -11.94
CA LEU A 103 6.76 11.72 -10.78
C LEU A 103 7.65 12.03 -9.58
N LEU A 104 7.15 12.90 -8.70
CA LEU A 104 7.66 13.06 -7.35
C LEU A 104 7.11 11.90 -6.50
N VAL A 105 7.96 10.95 -6.10
CA VAL A 105 7.54 9.79 -5.28
C VAL A 105 7.91 10.06 -3.82
N SER A 106 6.90 10.11 -2.95
CA SER A 106 7.11 10.27 -1.51
C SER A 106 7.74 9.03 -0.88
N GLU A 107 8.40 9.19 0.28
CA GLU A 107 8.92 8.08 1.07
C GLU A 107 7.82 7.05 1.38
N LYS A 108 8.19 5.76 1.32
CA LYS A 108 7.30 4.65 1.64
C LYS A 108 6.92 4.70 3.12
N GLN A 109 5.71 5.17 3.41
CA GLN A 109 5.16 5.17 4.75
C GLN A 109 4.41 3.86 5.03
N GLN A 110 4.80 3.14 6.09
CA GLN A 110 4.01 2.03 6.59
C GLN A 110 2.92 2.57 7.52
N ILE A 111 1.65 2.28 7.21
CA ILE A 111 0.53 2.57 8.12
C ILE A 111 0.46 1.41 9.13
N THR A 112 1.07 1.58 10.30
CA THR A 112 1.05 0.58 11.38
C THR A 112 -0.19 0.74 12.24
N HIS A 113 -0.96 -0.32 12.44
CA HIS A 113 -2.15 -0.32 13.31
C HIS A 113 -2.05 -1.39 14.40
N SER A 114 -2.43 -1.03 15.64
CA SER A 114 -2.31 -1.89 16.83
C SER A 114 -3.35 -3.03 16.87
N VAL A 115 -4.44 -2.93 16.11
CA VAL A 115 -5.52 -3.95 16.09
C VAL A 115 -5.23 -5.07 15.08
N VAL A 116 -4.40 -4.83 14.05
CA VAL A 116 -4.00 -5.85 13.07
C VAL A 116 -2.78 -6.63 13.61
N LYS A 117 -2.91 -7.19 14.81
CA LYS A 117 -1.90 -8.08 15.41
C LYS A 117 -1.98 -9.53 14.89
N ARG A 118 -2.97 -9.85 14.06
CA ARG A 118 -3.11 -11.18 13.45
C ARG A 118 -2.51 -11.16 12.04
N LYS A 119 -1.71 -12.19 11.71
CA LYS A 119 -1.25 -12.48 10.35
C LYS A 119 -2.48 -12.63 9.46
N ASP A 120 -2.82 -11.59 8.70
CA ASP A 120 -3.98 -11.57 7.83
C ASP A 120 -3.60 -10.92 6.48
N VAL A 121 -4.36 -11.26 5.45
CA VAL A 121 -4.12 -10.83 4.08
C VAL A 121 -5.10 -9.70 3.74
N ILE A 122 -4.58 -8.58 3.27
CA ILE A 122 -5.41 -7.50 2.76
C ILE A 122 -5.87 -7.88 1.35
N LYS A 123 -7.19 -7.88 1.15
CA LYS A 123 -7.86 -8.25 -0.11
C LYS A 123 -8.36 -7.04 -0.88
N GLY A 124 -8.75 -5.98 -0.18
CA GLY A 124 -9.18 -4.72 -0.78
C GLY A 124 -8.47 -3.52 -0.16
N ILE A 125 -8.08 -2.56 -1.00
CA ILE A 125 -7.55 -1.25 -0.58
C ILE A 125 -8.17 -0.19 -1.47
N VAL A 126 -8.83 0.79 -0.86
CA VAL A 126 -9.42 1.91 -1.59
C VAL A 126 -9.01 3.22 -0.97
N LYS A 127 -8.53 4.15 -1.81
CA LYS A 127 -8.26 5.53 -1.42
C LYS A 127 -9.43 6.40 -1.85
N VAL A 128 -10.00 7.14 -0.91
CA VAL A 128 -11.04 8.14 -1.18
C VAL A 128 -10.39 9.52 -1.06
N PRO A 129 -10.00 10.17 -2.18
CA PRO A 129 -9.16 11.37 -2.13
C PRO A 129 -9.84 12.54 -1.44
N PHE A 130 -11.12 12.79 -1.75
CA PHE A 130 -11.87 13.95 -1.27
C PHE A 130 -12.21 13.92 0.22
N LEU A 131 -12.21 12.74 0.85
CA LEU A 131 -12.38 12.59 2.31
C LEU A 131 -11.05 12.31 3.03
N HIS A 132 -9.94 12.23 2.29
CA HIS A 132 -8.65 11.75 2.80
C HIS A 132 -8.72 10.39 3.52
N LEU A 133 -9.72 9.56 3.19
CA LEU A 133 -9.89 8.24 3.80
C LEU A 133 -9.10 7.18 3.04
N THR A 134 -8.64 6.16 3.75
CA THR A 134 -8.11 4.93 3.17
C THR A 134 -8.89 3.79 3.80
N ILE A 135 -9.53 2.97 2.98
CA ILE A 135 -10.32 1.82 3.41
C ILE A 135 -9.51 0.58 3.09
N THR A 136 -9.46 -0.36 4.02
CA THR A 136 -8.83 -1.66 3.81
C THR A 136 -9.75 -2.77 4.27
N ALA A 137 -9.78 -3.86 3.50
CA ALA A 137 -10.50 -5.07 3.84
C ALA A 137 -9.54 -6.24 3.96
N SER A 138 -9.60 -6.96 5.08
CA SER A 138 -8.86 -8.20 5.26
C SER A 138 -9.68 -9.42 4.90
N GLN A 139 -9.01 -10.49 4.49
CA GLN A 139 -9.63 -11.76 4.14
C GLN A 139 -10.49 -12.33 5.28
N ARG A 140 -10.08 -12.15 6.54
CA ARG A 140 -10.80 -12.68 7.71
C ARG A 140 -11.94 -11.79 8.20
N GLY A 141 -12.40 -10.83 7.42
CA GLY A 141 -13.60 -10.06 7.76
C GLY A 141 -13.35 -8.74 8.47
N VAL A 142 -12.10 -8.24 8.51
CA VAL A 142 -11.78 -6.95 9.15
C VAL A 142 -11.87 -5.82 8.12
N LEU A 143 -12.87 -4.96 8.26
CA LEU A 143 -12.96 -3.70 7.53
C LEU A 143 -12.38 -2.58 8.38
N THR A 144 -11.46 -1.80 7.81
CA THR A 144 -10.81 -0.68 8.50
C THR A 144 -10.89 0.60 7.67
N VAL A 145 -11.33 1.70 8.28
CA VAL A 145 -11.29 3.04 7.67
C VAL A 145 -10.27 3.90 8.40
N PHE A 146 -9.26 4.37 7.67
CA PHE A 146 -8.23 5.30 8.14
C PHE A 146 -8.51 6.72 7.67
N ASN A 147 -8.49 7.69 8.58
CA ASN A 147 -8.55 9.11 8.23
C ASN A 147 -7.20 9.81 8.51
N LYS A 148 -6.61 10.43 7.47
CA LYS A 148 -5.32 11.13 7.56
C LYS A 148 -5.40 12.59 8.06
N GLN A 149 -6.58 13.23 7.98
CA GLN A 149 -6.70 14.69 8.16
C GLN A 149 -6.66 15.13 9.63
N ARG A 150 -7.08 14.28 10.56
CA ARG A 150 -6.88 14.53 12.00
C ARG A 150 -5.51 13.96 12.37
N LYS A 151 -4.68 14.71 13.09
CA LYS A 151 -3.34 14.30 13.58
C LYS A 151 -3.33 13.04 14.46
N SER A 152 -4.47 12.37 14.63
CA SER A 152 -4.67 11.08 15.25
C SER A 152 -5.32 10.16 14.21
N PHE A 153 -4.69 9.03 13.90
CA PHE A 153 -5.27 7.99 13.05
C PHE A 153 -6.50 7.40 13.76
N PHE A 154 -7.69 7.92 13.44
CA PHE A 154 -8.92 7.25 13.82
C PHE A 154 -9.13 6.07 12.87
N SER A 155 -9.27 4.90 13.47
CA SER A 155 -9.43 3.63 12.81
C SER A 155 -10.74 3.01 13.31
N TYR A 156 -11.72 2.92 12.42
CA TYR A 156 -12.94 2.19 12.70
C TYR A 156 -12.73 0.78 12.21
N CYS A 157 -12.66 -0.18 13.13
CA CYS A 157 -12.55 -1.60 12.79
C CYS A 157 -13.91 -2.27 12.97
N PHE A 158 -14.42 -2.88 11.93
CA PHE A 158 -15.58 -3.75 12.00
C PHE A 158 -15.16 -5.20 11.77
N TYR A 159 -15.63 -6.09 12.64
CA TYR A 159 -15.44 -7.54 12.53
C TYR A 159 -16.74 -8.16 12.06
N PHE A 160 -16.75 -8.62 10.82
CA PHE A 160 -17.86 -9.44 10.34
C PHE A 160 -17.71 -10.85 10.91
N HIS A 161 -18.50 -11.16 11.93
CA HIS A 161 -18.52 -12.48 12.59
C HIS A 161 -19.67 -13.38 12.13
N GLN A 162 -20.46 -12.94 11.15
CA GLN A 162 -21.51 -13.76 10.56
C GLN A 162 -20.96 -14.48 9.33
N ASP A 163 -21.06 -15.81 9.34
CA ASP A 163 -20.56 -16.70 8.28
C ASP A 163 -19.02 -16.68 8.10
N THR A 164 -18.43 -17.86 7.94
CA THR A 164 -16.97 -18.04 7.76
C THR A 164 -16.44 -17.52 6.41
N ALA A 165 -17.22 -16.70 5.71
CA ALA A 165 -16.95 -16.27 4.35
C ALA A 165 -15.81 -15.25 4.32
N TRP A 166 -14.91 -15.42 3.36
CA TRP A 166 -13.79 -14.51 3.17
C TRP A 166 -14.23 -13.26 2.42
N ILE A 167 -13.75 -12.10 2.87
CA ILE A 167 -13.91 -10.87 2.08
C ILE A 167 -12.98 -10.96 0.87
N THR A 168 -13.53 -10.73 -0.31
CA THR A 168 -12.81 -10.79 -1.59
C THR A 168 -12.50 -9.39 -2.13
N GLY A 169 -13.29 -8.38 -1.79
CA GLY A 169 -13.04 -6.99 -2.20
C GLY A 169 -13.80 -5.95 -1.37
N CYS A 170 -13.43 -4.68 -1.54
CA CYS A 170 -14.15 -3.55 -0.94
C CYS A 170 -14.06 -2.29 -1.80
N ASP A 171 -15.04 -1.41 -1.67
CA ASP A 171 -15.05 -0.07 -2.27
C ASP A 171 -15.82 0.95 -1.41
N TYR A 172 -15.92 2.19 -1.88
CA TYR A 172 -16.63 3.28 -1.25
C TYR A 172 -17.79 3.79 -2.10
N LEU A 173 -18.93 4.02 -1.46
CA LEU A 173 -20.12 4.58 -2.08
C LEU A 173 -20.16 6.09 -1.81
N PRO A 174 -19.84 6.96 -2.79
CA PRO A 174 -19.66 8.39 -2.56
C PRO A 174 -20.94 9.12 -2.16
N ASN A 175 -22.09 8.79 -2.76
CA ASN A 175 -23.35 9.48 -2.52
C ASN A 175 -23.97 9.04 -1.19
N LEU A 176 -24.04 7.72 -0.96
CA LEU A 176 -24.58 7.10 0.25
C LEU A 176 -23.62 7.24 1.43
N LYS A 177 -22.32 7.40 1.18
CA LYS A 177 -21.23 7.47 2.18
C LYS A 177 -21.05 6.18 2.98
N TYR A 178 -21.38 5.05 2.38
CA TYR A 178 -21.17 3.71 2.94
C TYR A 178 -19.85 3.10 2.43
N VAL A 179 -19.29 2.19 3.21
CA VAL A 179 -18.28 1.25 2.73
C VAL A 179 -19.00 0.02 2.20
N VAL A 180 -18.67 -0.41 0.99
CA VAL A 180 -19.14 -1.67 0.43
C VAL A 180 -18.02 -2.71 0.51
N ALA A 181 -18.36 -3.93 0.91
CA ALA A 181 -17.46 -5.07 0.85
C ALA A 181 -18.20 -6.27 0.29
N VAL A 182 -17.51 -7.11 -0.46
CA VAL A 182 -18.07 -8.36 -0.97
C VAL A 182 -17.36 -9.53 -0.33
N THR A 183 -18.13 -10.52 0.09
CA THR A 183 -17.63 -11.84 0.45
C THR A 183 -17.87 -12.79 -0.70
N GLU A 184 -17.51 -14.06 -0.53
CA GLU A 184 -17.85 -15.10 -1.49
C GLU A 184 -19.36 -15.14 -1.80
N SER A 185 -20.26 -14.90 -0.85
CA SER A 185 -21.71 -15.09 -1.09
C SER A 185 -22.58 -13.92 -0.66
N THR A 186 -22.00 -12.80 -0.22
CA THR A 186 -22.74 -11.68 0.37
C THR A 186 -22.16 -10.33 -0.02
N ILE A 187 -23.02 -9.31 -0.02
CA ILE A 187 -22.62 -7.90 -0.14
C ILE A 187 -22.85 -7.25 1.22
N ILE A 188 -21.85 -6.58 1.76
CA ILE A 188 -21.88 -5.90 3.04
C ILE A 188 -21.83 -4.40 2.79
N LEU A 189 -22.78 -3.68 3.35
CA LEU A 189 -22.86 -2.22 3.34
C LEU A 189 -22.70 -1.74 4.77
N TRP A 190 -21.64 -1.01 5.03
CA TRP A 190 -21.30 -0.58 6.38
C TRP A 190 -21.24 0.95 6.50
N ASP A 191 -22.02 1.50 7.44
CA ASP A 191 -21.91 2.91 7.82
C ASP A 191 -20.77 3.09 8.83
N TYR A 192 -19.60 3.46 8.31
CA TYR A 192 -18.41 3.72 9.12
C TYR A 192 -18.52 4.95 10.04
N LYS A 193 -19.53 5.81 9.86
CA LYS A 193 -19.75 7.00 10.70
C LYS A 193 -20.66 6.73 11.90
N SER A 194 -21.39 5.62 11.89
CA SER A 194 -22.21 5.20 13.03
C SER A 194 -21.31 5.00 14.27
N LYS A 195 -21.76 5.47 15.44
CA LYS A 195 -20.93 5.52 16.67
C LYS A 195 -20.50 4.10 17.10
N GLU A 196 -19.30 3.99 17.70
CA GLU A 196 -18.59 2.75 18.10
C GLU A 196 -19.39 1.67 18.86
N SER A 197 -20.59 1.96 19.37
CA SER A 197 -21.46 0.97 20.04
C SER A 197 -22.60 0.42 19.17
N LYS A 198 -22.85 0.98 17.99
CA LYS A 198 -23.91 0.58 17.06
C LYS A 198 -23.41 0.75 15.64
N SER A 199 -22.73 -0.27 15.13
CA SER A 199 -22.38 -0.35 13.71
C SER A 199 -23.64 -0.64 12.91
N ASP A 200 -24.22 0.39 12.28
CA ASP A 200 -25.36 0.21 11.40
C ASP A 200 -24.88 -0.20 10.00
N GLY A 201 -25.58 -1.15 9.39
CA GLY A 201 -25.21 -1.70 8.10
C GLY A 201 -26.23 -2.70 7.59
N PHE A 202 -26.05 -3.08 6.33
CA PHE A 202 -26.91 -4.00 5.61
C PHE A 202 -26.07 -5.14 5.03
N VAL A 203 -26.62 -6.34 5.01
CA VAL A 203 -26.01 -7.50 4.33
C VAL A 203 -27.00 -8.00 3.31
N ILE A 204 -26.63 -8.01 2.03
CA ILE A 204 -27.43 -8.61 0.96
C ILE A 204 -26.93 -10.05 0.78
N LYS A 205 -27.82 -11.02 0.98
CA LYS A 205 -27.55 -12.44 0.81
C LYS A 205 -28.83 -13.23 0.50
N PRO A 206 -28.74 -14.41 -0.13
CA PRO A 206 -27.54 -15.04 -0.68
C PRO A 206 -27.28 -14.64 -2.15
N MET A 207 -26.02 -14.40 -2.50
CA MET A 207 -25.63 -14.30 -3.91
C MET A 207 -25.55 -15.70 -4.53
N LYS A 208 -26.03 -15.88 -5.76
CA LYS A 208 -26.04 -17.18 -6.45
C LYS A 208 -24.63 -17.71 -6.74
N ASN A 209 -23.72 -16.82 -7.13
CA ASN A 209 -22.36 -17.14 -7.53
C ASN A 209 -21.34 -16.50 -6.59
N CYS A 210 -20.09 -16.98 -6.63
CA CYS A 210 -19.06 -16.52 -5.71
C CYS A 210 -18.50 -15.17 -6.13
N LEU A 211 -18.77 -14.09 -5.39
CA LEU A 211 -18.26 -12.76 -5.73
C LEU A 211 -16.76 -12.64 -5.44
N LEU A 212 -15.99 -12.19 -6.42
CA LEU A 212 -14.53 -12.10 -6.37
C LEU A 212 -14.01 -10.66 -6.32
N CYS A 213 -14.76 -9.70 -6.86
CA CYS A 213 -14.39 -8.31 -6.86
C CYS A 213 -15.61 -7.39 -6.86
N VAL A 214 -15.41 -6.14 -6.41
CA VAL A 214 -16.41 -5.08 -6.42
C VAL A 214 -15.77 -3.76 -6.85
N CYS A 215 -16.52 -2.94 -7.57
CA CYS A 215 -16.12 -1.59 -7.94
C CYS A 215 -17.33 -0.67 -7.98
N THR A 216 -17.24 0.51 -7.39
CA THR A 216 -18.27 1.55 -7.46
C THR A 216 -18.19 2.27 -8.81
N VAL A 217 -19.32 2.40 -9.49
CA VAL A 217 -19.45 3.20 -10.70
C VAL A 217 -19.72 4.64 -10.29
N THR A 218 -18.74 5.52 -10.50
CA THR A 218 -18.91 6.95 -10.23
C THR A 218 -19.70 7.59 -11.37
N VAL A 219 -20.99 7.79 -11.15
CA VAL A 219 -21.83 8.62 -12.03
C VAL A 219 -21.90 10.02 -11.43
N ALA A 220 -21.72 11.06 -12.26
CA ALA A 220 -21.76 12.46 -11.84
C ALA A 220 -23.20 12.96 -11.63
N ASP A 221 -24.00 12.21 -10.88
CA ASP A 221 -25.35 12.57 -10.50
C ASP A 221 -25.38 12.77 -8.98
N ASN A 222 -25.83 13.93 -8.49
CA ASN A 222 -26.03 14.20 -7.05
C ASN A 222 -27.26 13.46 -6.47
N LEU A 223 -27.63 12.33 -7.06
CA LEU A 223 -28.76 11.54 -6.64
C LEU A 223 -28.36 10.66 -5.45
N PRO A 224 -29.27 10.37 -4.51
CA PRO A 224 -28.98 9.56 -3.33
C PRO A 224 -28.95 8.06 -3.70
N ARG A 225 -28.16 7.72 -4.73
CA ARG A 225 -27.94 6.37 -5.22
C ARG A 225 -26.48 6.18 -5.58
N ASP A 226 -25.99 4.96 -5.40
CA ASP A 226 -24.70 4.54 -5.91
C ASP A 226 -24.89 3.21 -6.65
N THR A 227 -24.14 3.02 -7.73
CA THR A 227 -24.16 1.78 -8.51
C THR A 227 -22.84 1.05 -8.31
N ILE A 228 -22.90 -0.26 -8.08
CA ILE A 228 -21.73 -1.13 -7.94
C ILE A 228 -21.71 -2.18 -9.05
N LEU A 229 -20.51 -2.50 -9.52
CA LEU A 229 -20.20 -3.63 -10.37
C LEU A 229 -19.57 -4.73 -9.52
N MET A 230 -19.96 -5.97 -9.75
CA MET A 230 -19.44 -7.13 -9.03
C MET A 230 -19.11 -8.24 -10.02
N GLY A 231 -17.91 -8.80 -9.95
CA GLY A 231 -17.50 -9.94 -10.77
C GLY A 231 -17.53 -11.24 -9.96
N ASP A 232 -17.91 -12.34 -10.59
CA ASP A 232 -17.98 -13.66 -9.93
C ASP A 232 -16.97 -14.70 -10.46
N ASP A 233 -17.03 -15.91 -9.89
CA ASP A 233 -16.20 -17.07 -10.26
C ASP A 233 -16.59 -17.74 -11.59
N LYS A 234 -17.71 -17.34 -12.19
CA LYS A 234 -18.20 -17.85 -13.49
C LYS A 234 -17.95 -16.88 -14.64
N GLY A 235 -17.39 -15.70 -14.35
CA GLY A 235 -17.12 -14.66 -15.32
C GLY A 235 -18.32 -13.76 -15.62
N TYR A 236 -19.39 -13.82 -14.83
CA TYR A 236 -20.47 -12.85 -14.91
C TYR A 236 -20.09 -11.55 -14.19
N VAL A 237 -20.66 -10.45 -14.70
CA VAL A 237 -20.57 -9.14 -14.08
C VAL A 237 -21.98 -8.67 -13.76
N TYR A 238 -22.23 -8.38 -12.49
CA TYR A 238 -23.49 -7.88 -11.98
C TYR A 238 -23.42 -6.36 -11.81
N LEU A 239 -24.52 -5.68 -12.12
CA LEU A 239 -24.70 -4.26 -11.90
C LEU A 239 -25.83 -4.07 -10.88
N LEU A 240 -25.51 -3.55 -9.70
CA LEU A 240 -26.50 -3.28 -8.66
C LEU A 240 -26.54 -1.80 -8.35
N THR A 241 -27.72 -1.18 -8.51
CA THR A 241 -27.95 0.22 -8.08
C THR A 241 -28.61 0.20 -6.71
N ILE A 242 -28.00 0.89 -5.77
CA ILE A 242 -28.42 0.97 -4.37
C ILE A 242 -28.91 2.39 -4.13
N THR A 243 -30.15 2.54 -3.64
CA THR A 243 -30.74 3.86 -3.34
C THR A 243 -30.92 4.07 -1.84
N SER A 244 -31.02 5.33 -1.41
CA SER A 244 -31.33 5.65 0.00
C SER A 244 -32.67 5.07 0.45
N ASP A 245 -33.64 4.97 -0.46
CA ASP A 245 -35.01 4.59 -0.16
C ASP A 245 -35.13 3.09 0.13
N ASP A 246 -34.27 2.27 -0.48
CA ASP A 246 -34.14 0.83 -0.20
C ASP A 246 -33.85 0.56 1.28
N PHE A 247 -33.18 1.51 1.95
CA PHE A 247 -32.87 1.45 3.37
C PHE A 247 -33.95 2.04 4.28
N ILE A 248 -34.78 2.96 3.77
CA ILE A 248 -35.86 3.63 4.53
C ILE A 248 -37.13 2.77 4.55
N MET A 249 -37.53 2.17 3.42
CA MET A 249 -38.75 1.34 3.38
C MET A 249 -38.67 0.12 4.29
N LYS A 250 -37.47 -0.45 4.48
CA LYS A 250 -37.22 -1.62 5.35
C LYS A 250 -36.91 -1.27 6.82
N GLN A 251 -37.09 0.00 7.22
CA GLN A 251 -37.05 0.45 8.62
C GLN A 251 -38.42 0.47 9.31
N SER A 252 -39.51 0.19 8.59
CA SER A 252 -40.86 0.21 9.19
C SER A 252 -41.12 -1.04 10.07
N LYS A 253 -41.31 -0.79 11.37
CA LYS A 253 -41.74 -1.70 12.45
C LYS A 253 -40.83 -2.91 12.76
N ALA A 254 -39.68 -2.69 13.39
CA ALA A 254 -39.12 -3.64 14.34
C ALA A 254 -38.24 -2.93 15.37
N GLU A 255 -38.40 -3.30 16.64
CA GLU A 255 -37.68 -2.74 17.78
C GLU A 255 -36.16 -2.97 17.70
N LYS A 256 -35.45 -2.10 18.42
CA LYS A 256 -34.00 -1.90 18.39
C LYS A 256 -33.23 -3.10 18.96
N GLU A 257 -32.57 -3.85 18.09
CA GLU A 257 -31.25 -4.42 18.38
C GLU A 257 -30.26 -4.05 17.26
N PRO A 258 -29.02 -3.68 17.59
CA PRO A 258 -27.98 -3.35 16.61
C PRO A 258 -27.42 -4.65 16.02
N GLN A 259 -28.10 -5.16 15.00
CA GLN A 259 -27.60 -6.25 14.16
C GLN A 259 -27.74 -5.81 12.70
N PHE A 260 -26.74 -6.14 11.88
CA PHE A 260 -26.78 -5.88 10.44
C PHE A 260 -28.10 -6.37 9.86
N LYS A 261 -28.78 -5.51 9.09
CA LYS A 261 -30.04 -5.89 8.48
C LYS A 261 -29.77 -6.77 7.27
N VAL A 262 -30.26 -8.00 7.33
CA VAL A 262 -30.17 -8.95 6.22
C VAL A 262 -31.25 -8.61 5.20
N LEU A 263 -30.83 -8.40 3.96
CA LEU A 263 -31.67 -8.15 2.80
C LEU A 263 -31.55 -9.35 1.87
N ASP A 264 -32.68 -9.80 1.32
CA ASP A 264 -32.69 -10.86 0.33
C ASP A 264 -32.15 -10.34 -1.00
N ALA A 265 -31.21 -11.08 -1.57
CA ALA A 265 -30.68 -10.84 -2.90
C ALA A 265 -31.79 -10.91 -3.97
N GLU A 266 -32.79 -11.79 -3.82
CA GLU A 266 -33.91 -11.91 -4.76
C GLU A 266 -34.81 -10.66 -4.79
N SER A 267 -34.71 -9.80 -3.78
CA SER A 267 -35.47 -8.54 -3.73
C SER A 267 -34.87 -7.41 -4.58
N PHE A 268 -33.73 -7.67 -5.22
CA PHE A 268 -33.08 -6.75 -6.16
C PHE A 268 -33.09 -7.37 -7.55
N ASP A 269 -33.56 -6.63 -8.54
CA ASP A 269 -33.40 -7.01 -9.96
C ASP A 269 -31.90 -6.95 -10.29
N MET A 270 -31.23 -8.10 -10.21
CA MET A 270 -29.79 -8.31 -10.46
C MET A 270 -29.53 -9.11 -11.73
#